data_AF-A0A2W4K8Y0-F1
#
_entry.id   AF-A0A2W4K8Y0-F1
#
_cell.length_a   1.000
_cell.length_b   1.000
_cell.length_c   1.000
_cell.angle_alpha   90.00
_cell.angle_beta   90.00
_cell.angle_gamma   90.00
#
_symmetry.space_group_name_H-M   'P 1'
#
loop_
_entity.id
_entity.type
_entity.pdbx_description
1 polymer ?
#
loop_
_entity_poly.entity_id
_entity_poly.type
_entity_poly.pdbx_seq_one_letter_code
_entity_poly.pdbx_strand_id
1 'polypeptide(L)'
;TTDIVVFIDLDRRVQAGQGAASTVEAAISLAAGVAAHALRQDLPVGAVAHDERLSWLPPGRGPRHFQQVMRWLVDLGDGGDVPVAELLATQQALLTPRSSVVVITPGLSARLAAELTRLRRQGHSAALFLLRREAFLRAAPSPQASEPPVWPGAFGGGTSRRQLRALATEGIPVFMAGPEGVPEPLVPAATPSSRSPGITEPARWQPS
;
A
#
# COMPACT_ATOMS: atom_id res chain seq x y z
N THR A 1 16.15 10.44 7.88
CA THR A 1 15.61 9.11 8.24
C THR A 1 14.45 8.80 7.33
N THR A 2 14.35 7.58 6.81
CA THR A 2 13.22 7.14 5.99
C THR A 2 11.99 6.90 6.87
N ASP A 3 10.88 7.55 6.56
CA ASP A 3 9.56 7.29 7.12
C ASP A 3 8.77 6.30 6.23
N ILE A 4 7.69 5.77 6.79
CA ILE A 4 6.68 5.01 6.04
C ILE A 4 5.41 5.85 5.98
N VAL A 5 4.85 6.02 4.79
CA VAL A 5 3.55 6.68 4.61
C VAL A 5 2.59 5.70 3.95
N VAL A 6 1.55 5.34 4.69
CA VAL A 6 0.51 4.40 4.24
C VAL A 6 -0.62 5.16 3.57
N PHE A 7 -0.91 4.86 2.31
CA PHE A 7 -2.09 5.33 1.59
C PHE A 7 -3.14 4.22 1.61
N ILE A 8 -4.30 4.54 2.18
CA ILE A 8 -5.42 3.60 2.32
C ILE A 8 -6.49 4.01 1.30
N ASP A 9 -6.81 3.10 0.38
CA ASP A 9 -7.84 3.32 -0.62
C ASP A 9 -9.24 3.12 -0.01
N LEU A 10 -9.94 4.22 0.20
CA LEU A 10 -11.32 4.26 0.69
C LEU A 10 -12.30 4.69 -0.41
N ASP A 11 -11.91 4.65 -1.69
CA ASP A 11 -12.82 4.91 -2.80
C ASP A 11 -13.90 3.82 -2.84
N ARG A 12 -15.15 4.19 -2.56
CA ARG A 12 -16.31 3.30 -2.53
C ARG A 12 -16.50 2.48 -3.80
N ARG A 13 -16.01 2.95 -4.95
CA ARG A 13 -16.16 2.27 -6.25
C ARG A 13 -15.36 0.97 -6.34
N VAL A 14 -14.24 0.89 -5.62
CA VAL A 14 -13.36 -0.29 -5.64
C VAL A 14 -13.65 -1.25 -4.49
N GLN A 15 -14.41 -0.84 -3.48
CA GLN A 15 -14.68 -1.67 -2.31
C GLN A 15 -15.57 -2.88 -2.63
N ALA A 16 -15.45 -3.91 -1.80
CA ALA A 16 -16.23 -5.14 -1.87
C ALA A 16 -16.40 -5.77 -0.48
N GLY A 17 -17.40 -6.64 -0.38
CA GLY A 17 -17.72 -7.32 0.87
C GLY A 17 -18.47 -6.41 1.86
N GLN A 18 -18.78 -6.94 3.04
CA GLN A 18 -19.56 -6.25 4.07
C GLN A 18 -19.07 -6.63 5.47
N GLY A 19 -19.23 -5.69 6.41
CA GLY A 19 -18.81 -5.88 7.80
C GLY A 19 -17.35 -6.30 7.90
N ALA A 20 -17.05 -7.25 8.80
CA ALA A 20 -15.70 -7.78 9.03
C ALA A 20 -15.06 -8.45 7.80
N ALA A 21 -15.87 -8.86 6.81
CA ALA A 21 -15.41 -9.43 5.55
C ALA A 21 -15.49 -8.39 4.41
N SER A 22 -15.20 -7.13 4.70
CA SER A 22 -15.09 -6.06 3.71
C SER A 22 -13.64 -5.72 3.40
N THR A 23 -13.40 -5.17 2.21
CA THR A 23 -12.10 -4.66 1.82
C THR A 23 -11.68 -3.44 2.66
N VAL A 24 -12.63 -2.66 3.16
CA VAL A 24 -12.36 -1.53 4.08
C VAL A 24 -11.76 -2.03 5.38
N GLU A 25 -12.42 -2.99 6.04
CA GLU A 25 -11.91 -3.60 7.28
C GLU A 25 -10.55 -4.28 7.08
N ALA A 26 -10.37 -4.97 5.95
CA ALA A 26 -9.10 -5.57 5.59
C ALA A 26 -8.00 -4.51 5.37
N ALA A 27 -8.32 -3.39 4.71
CA ALA A 27 -7.38 -2.31 4.49
C ALA A 27 -6.94 -1.66 5.81
N ILE A 28 -7.89 -1.40 6.71
CA ILE A 28 -7.65 -0.87 8.06
C ILE A 28 -6.78 -1.84 8.87
N SER A 29 -7.11 -3.13 8.86
CA SER A 29 -6.35 -4.18 9.55
C SER A 29 -4.91 -4.30 9.03
N LEU A 30 -4.73 -4.22 7.71
CA LEU A 30 -3.40 -4.23 7.10
C LEU A 30 -2.60 -2.97 7.43
N ALA A 31 -3.24 -1.79 7.39
CA ALA A 31 -2.60 -0.54 7.79
C ALA A 31 -2.12 -0.59 9.25
N ALA A 32 -2.94 -1.14 10.14
CA ALA A 32 -2.55 -1.38 11.53
C ALA A 32 -1.36 -2.32 11.66
N GLY A 33 -1.34 -3.42 10.90
CA GLY A 33 -0.22 -4.36 10.84
C GLY A 33 1.08 -3.74 10.34
N VAL A 34 1.00 -2.94 9.27
CA VAL A 34 2.13 -2.17 8.72
C VAL A 34 2.66 -1.19 9.74
N ALA A 35 1.79 -0.40 10.38
CA ALA A 35 2.19 0.55 11.41
C ALA A 35 2.83 -0.13 12.62
N ALA A 36 2.23 -1.22 13.10
CA ALA A 36 2.79 -2.00 14.20
C ALA A 36 4.18 -2.56 13.84
N HIS A 37 4.35 -3.06 12.63
CA HIS A 37 5.65 -3.53 12.15
C HIS A 37 6.67 -2.40 12.07
N ALA A 38 6.33 -1.28 11.43
CA ALA A 38 7.18 -0.11 11.28
C ALA A 38 7.69 0.41 12.64
N LEU A 39 6.77 0.57 13.59
CA LEU A 39 7.07 1.10 14.93
C LEU A 39 7.92 0.14 15.76
N ARG A 40 7.77 -1.19 15.59
CA ARG A 40 8.69 -2.17 16.20
C ARG A 40 10.12 -2.07 15.65
N GLN A 41 10.28 -1.56 14.43
CA GLN A 41 11.59 -1.32 13.81
C GLN A 41 12.09 0.12 14.03
N ASP A 42 11.44 0.88 14.93
CA ASP A 42 11.71 2.30 15.19
C ASP A 42 11.65 3.20 13.92
N LEU A 43 10.89 2.77 12.92
CA LEU A 43 10.60 3.57 11.73
C LEU A 43 9.41 4.50 12.02
N PRO A 44 9.51 5.79 11.68
CA PRO A 44 8.37 6.69 11.77
C PRO A 44 7.33 6.28 10.74
N VAL A 45 6.06 6.22 11.14
CA VAL A 45 4.95 5.84 10.26
C VAL A 45 3.87 6.89 10.29
N GLY A 46 3.37 7.30 9.13
CA GLY A 46 2.19 8.14 8.95
C GLY A 46 1.18 7.46 8.03
N ALA A 47 0.00 8.03 7.91
CA ALA A 47 -1.06 7.48 7.07
C ALA A 47 -1.93 8.56 6.45
N VAL A 48 -2.32 8.37 5.19
CA VAL A 48 -3.23 9.22 4.41
C VAL A 48 -4.42 8.37 3.96
N ALA A 49 -5.61 8.92 4.08
CA ALA A 49 -6.81 8.36 3.48
C ALA A 49 -7.74 9.49 3.00
N HIS A 50 -8.63 9.16 2.08
CA HIS A 50 -9.74 10.03 1.72
C HIS A 50 -11.05 9.27 1.89
N ASP A 51 -11.68 9.44 3.04
CA ASP A 51 -13.04 8.99 3.31
C ASP A 51 -14.02 10.10 2.86
N GLU A 52 -14.90 10.58 3.74
CA GLU A 52 -15.68 11.80 3.51
C GLU A 52 -14.80 13.05 3.33
N ARG A 53 -13.57 13.03 3.85
CA ARG A 53 -12.60 14.12 3.74
C ARG A 53 -11.16 13.59 3.65
N LEU A 54 -10.23 14.47 3.30
CA LEU A 54 -8.81 14.17 3.42
C LEU A 54 -8.44 14.03 4.90
N SER A 55 -8.01 12.83 5.28
CA SER A 55 -7.52 12.49 6.60
C SER A 55 -6.02 12.22 6.54
N TRP A 56 -5.25 12.94 7.35
CA TRP A 56 -3.79 12.84 7.40
C TRP A 56 -3.28 12.65 8.83
N LEU A 57 -2.48 11.61 9.02
CA LEU A 57 -1.71 11.36 10.23
C LEU A 57 -0.21 11.53 9.92
N PRO A 58 0.45 12.59 10.41
CA PRO A 58 1.87 12.80 10.20
C PRO A 58 2.74 11.66 10.75
N PRO A 59 3.91 11.38 10.14
CA PRO A 59 4.79 10.32 10.62
C PRO A 59 5.28 10.55 12.04
N GLY A 60 5.06 9.57 12.92
CA GLY A 60 5.52 9.58 14.31
C GLY A 60 6.08 8.23 14.77
N ARG A 61 6.54 8.18 16.03
CA ARG A 61 7.22 7.01 16.61
C ARG A 61 6.74 6.65 18.01
N GLY A 62 7.06 5.43 18.41
CA GLY A 62 6.91 4.94 19.77
C GLY A 62 5.47 4.63 20.18
N PRO A 63 5.27 4.18 21.43
CA PRO A 63 3.99 3.63 21.89
C PRO A 63 2.83 4.63 21.87
N ARG A 64 3.11 5.91 22.18
CA ARG A 64 2.08 6.97 22.11
C ARG A 64 1.58 7.19 20.69
N HIS A 65 2.49 7.14 19.72
CA HIS A 65 2.11 7.26 18.32
C HIS A 65 1.35 6.03 17.83
N PHE A 66 1.71 4.82 18.27
CA PHE A 66 0.92 3.62 17.98
C PHE A 66 -0.55 3.79 18.41
N GLN A 67 -0.80 4.32 19.61
CA GLN A 67 -2.17 4.63 20.06
C GLN A 67 -2.87 5.69 19.20
N GLN A 68 -2.13 6.69 18.70
CA GLN A 68 -2.66 7.68 17.76
C GLN A 68 -3.05 7.04 16.42
N VAL A 69 -2.19 6.16 15.88
CA VAL A 69 -2.49 5.42 14.65
C VAL A 69 -3.74 4.57 14.82
N MET A 70 -3.87 3.80 15.91
CA MET A 70 -5.06 2.97 16.14
C MET A 70 -6.34 3.80 16.23
N ARG A 71 -6.33 4.92 16.97
CA ARG A 71 -7.50 5.82 17.03
C ARG A 71 -7.83 6.40 15.65
N TRP A 72 -6.81 6.89 14.95
CA TRP A 72 -6.99 7.47 13.61
C TRP A 72 -7.59 6.46 12.63
N LEU A 73 -7.16 5.19 12.69
CA LEU A 73 -7.70 4.11 11.85
C LEU A 73 -9.15 3.76 12.19
N VAL A 74 -9.52 3.79 13.47
CA VAL A 74 -10.90 3.53 13.92
C VAL A 74 -11.87 4.63 13.48
N ASP A 75 -11.38 5.86 13.34
CA ASP A 75 -12.19 7.01 12.93
C ASP A 75 -12.45 7.06 11.41
N LEU A 76 -11.82 6.18 10.61
CA LEU A 76 -12.00 6.16 9.14
C LEU A 76 -13.36 5.57 8.74
N GLY A 77 -14.01 6.21 7.77
CA GLY A 77 -15.26 5.73 7.15
C GLY A 77 -15.08 5.08 5.77
N ASP A 78 -16.18 4.67 5.16
CA ASP A 78 -16.24 4.03 3.83
C ASP A 78 -16.83 4.95 2.73
N GLY A 79 -17.01 6.24 3.03
CA GLY A 79 -17.67 7.22 2.17
C GLY A 79 -16.80 7.85 1.07
N GLY A 80 -15.57 7.38 0.86
CA GLY A 80 -14.62 8.02 -0.05
C GLY A 80 -15.00 7.95 -1.52
N ASP A 81 -14.67 9.01 -2.26
CA ASP A 81 -14.92 9.13 -3.70
C ASP A 81 -13.69 9.56 -4.52
N VAL A 82 -12.54 9.76 -3.85
CA VAL A 82 -11.26 10.08 -4.48
C VAL A 82 -10.46 8.80 -4.72
N PRO A 83 -10.10 8.46 -5.97
CA PRO A 83 -9.25 7.31 -6.24
C PRO A 83 -7.88 7.44 -5.56
N VAL A 84 -7.35 6.33 -5.01
CA VAL A 84 -6.02 6.35 -4.35
C VAL A 84 -4.88 6.83 -5.25
N ALA A 85 -4.99 6.63 -6.58
CA ALA A 85 -4.01 7.14 -7.53
C ALA A 85 -4.00 8.68 -7.61
N GLU A 86 -5.16 9.31 -7.44
CA GLU A 86 -5.30 10.76 -7.38
C GLU A 86 -4.88 11.31 -6.02
N LEU A 87 -5.25 10.61 -4.94
CA LEU A 87 -4.77 10.92 -3.60
C LEU A 87 -3.24 10.90 -3.55
N LEU A 88 -2.62 9.84 -4.05
CA LEU A 88 -1.16 9.71 -4.10
C LEU A 88 -0.51 10.81 -4.96
N ALA A 89 -1.10 11.16 -6.09
CA ALA A 89 -0.59 12.20 -6.97
C ALA A 89 -0.69 13.61 -6.35
N THR A 90 -1.78 13.90 -5.64
CA THR A 90 -2.02 15.23 -5.05
C THR A 90 -1.31 15.44 -3.72
N GLN A 91 -1.09 14.37 -2.94
CA GLN A 91 -0.51 14.45 -1.60
C GLN A 91 0.99 14.16 -1.52
N GLN A 92 1.72 14.30 -2.63
CA GLN A 92 3.18 14.09 -2.66
C GLN A 92 3.95 15.00 -1.70
N ALA A 93 3.44 16.20 -1.42
CA ALA A 93 4.07 17.16 -0.52
C ALA A 93 4.14 16.66 0.95
N LEU A 94 3.37 15.62 1.29
CA LEU A 94 3.43 14.96 2.60
C LEU A 94 4.65 14.02 2.73
N LEU A 95 5.28 13.65 1.62
CA LEU A 95 6.41 12.72 1.60
C LEU A 95 7.71 13.48 1.86
N THR A 96 8.53 12.94 2.76
CA THR A 96 9.89 13.39 2.95
C THR A 96 10.81 12.76 1.90
N PRO A 97 12.02 13.32 1.66
CA PRO A 97 12.99 12.68 0.78
C PRO A 97 13.25 11.24 1.21
N ARG A 98 13.07 10.28 0.29
CA ARG A 98 13.24 8.84 0.52
C ARG A 98 12.20 8.19 1.44
N SER A 99 11.00 8.78 1.57
CA SER A 99 9.85 8.08 2.16
C SER A 99 9.64 6.71 1.51
N SER A 100 9.18 5.76 2.31
CA SER A 100 8.66 4.48 1.83
C SER A 100 7.14 4.55 1.75
N VAL A 101 6.60 4.52 0.54
CA VAL A 101 5.17 4.60 0.27
C VAL A 101 4.58 3.20 0.29
N VAL A 102 3.56 2.99 1.11
CA VAL A 102 2.79 1.75 1.12
C VAL A 102 1.38 2.08 0.66
N VAL A 103 0.90 1.41 -0.39
CA VAL A 103 -0.48 1.59 -0.86
C VAL A 103 -1.26 0.31 -0.58
N ILE A 104 -2.44 0.45 0.04
CA ILE A 104 -3.37 -0.66 0.28
C ILE A 104 -4.64 -0.37 -0.50
N THR A 105 -4.98 -1.23 -1.47
CA THR A 105 -6.12 -0.99 -2.36
C THR A 105 -6.76 -2.29 -2.88
N PRO A 106 -8.08 -2.32 -3.08
CA PRO A 106 -8.74 -3.39 -3.83
C PRO A 106 -8.47 -3.37 -5.34
N GLY A 107 -7.86 -2.32 -5.90
CA GLY A 107 -7.77 -2.13 -7.35
C GLY A 107 -6.43 -1.58 -7.84
N LEU A 108 -5.88 -2.20 -8.90
CA LEU A 108 -4.71 -1.68 -9.60
C LEU A 108 -5.10 -0.98 -10.91
N SER A 109 -5.18 0.35 -10.88
CA SER A 109 -5.38 1.14 -12.10
C SER A 109 -4.05 1.39 -12.84
N ALA A 110 -4.13 1.71 -14.14
CA ALA A 110 -2.93 2.03 -14.92
C ALA A 110 -2.24 3.31 -14.41
N ARG A 111 -3.05 4.26 -13.92
CA ARG A 111 -2.58 5.48 -13.28
C ARG A 111 -1.83 5.17 -11.99
N LEU A 112 -2.38 4.33 -11.10
CA LEU A 112 -1.71 3.96 -9.87
C LEU A 112 -0.35 3.30 -10.14
N ALA A 113 -0.29 2.37 -11.10
CA ALA A 113 0.97 1.74 -11.48
C ALA A 113 2.00 2.77 -11.96
N ALA A 114 1.59 3.73 -12.79
CA ALA A 114 2.45 4.80 -13.28
C ALA A 114 2.94 5.72 -12.14
N GLU A 115 2.08 6.07 -11.19
CA GLU A 115 2.46 6.90 -10.03
C GLU A 115 3.47 6.21 -9.11
N LEU A 116 3.28 4.91 -8.83
CA LEU A 116 4.23 4.12 -8.04
C LEU A 116 5.59 4.01 -8.73
N THR A 117 5.60 3.75 -10.04
CA THR A 117 6.82 3.77 -10.86
C THR A 117 7.50 5.14 -10.82
N ARG A 118 6.75 6.24 -10.91
CA ARG A 118 7.29 7.60 -10.85
C ARG A 118 7.95 7.88 -9.51
N LEU A 119 7.28 7.57 -8.40
CA LEU A 119 7.84 7.73 -7.05
C LEU A 119 9.11 6.91 -6.86
N ARG A 120 9.13 5.68 -7.37
CA ARG A 120 10.30 4.82 -7.33
C ARG A 120 11.50 5.44 -8.04
N ARG A 121 11.29 6.00 -9.23
CA ARG A 121 12.31 6.72 -10.00
C ARG A 121 12.77 8.03 -9.34
N GLN A 122 11.91 8.66 -8.55
CA GLN A 122 12.24 9.83 -7.73
C GLN A 122 13.02 9.48 -6.45
N GLY A 123 13.31 8.19 -6.21
CA GLY A 123 14.13 7.73 -5.08
C GLY A 123 13.34 7.34 -3.84
N HIS A 124 12.01 7.30 -3.92
CA HIS A 124 11.17 6.69 -2.89
C HIS A 124 11.21 5.16 -2.99
N SER A 125 10.98 4.49 -1.88
CA SER A 125 10.60 3.08 -1.91
C SER A 125 9.08 2.99 -2.02
N ALA A 126 8.57 1.92 -2.64
CA ALA A 126 7.14 1.69 -2.79
C ALA A 126 6.81 0.22 -2.54
N ALA A 127 5.65 -0.05 -1.93
CA ALA A 127 5.07 -1.38 -1.82
C ALA A 127 3.55 -1.30 -2.01
N LEU A 128 2.97 -2.31 -2.64
CA LEU A 128 1.53 -2.37 -2.93
C LEU A 128 0.91 -3.60 -2.28
N PHE A 129 -0.17 -3.42 -1.53
CA PHE A 129 -1.04 -4.48 -1.03
C PHE A 129 -2.35 -4.45 -1.80
N LEU A 130 -2.61 -5.50 -2.58
CA LEU A 130 -3.84 -5.71 -3.33
C LEU A 130 -4.82 -6.58 -2.55
N LEU A 131 -6.05 -6.10 -2.39
CA LEU A 131 -7.13 -6.88 -1.78
C LEU A 131 -7.87 -7.68 -2.86
N ARG A 132 -8.04 -8.99 -2.67
CA ARG A 132 -8.74 -9.89 -3.61
C ARG A 132 -10.24 -9.59 -3.64
N ARG A 133 -10.66 -8.57 -4.39
CA ARG A 133 -12.06 -8.08 -4.44
C ARG A 133 -13.09 -9.20 -4.55
N GLU A 134 -12.86 -10.18 -5.43
CA GLU A 134 -13.78 -11.30 -5.66
C GLU A 134 -13.87 -12.25 -4.45
N ALA A 135 -12.80 -12.40 -3.67
CA ALA A 135 -12.81 -13.22 -2.46
C ALA A 135 -13.66 -12.56 -1.36
N PHE A 136 -13.56 -11.23 -1.21
CA PHE A 136 -14.40 -10.48 -0.26
C PHE A 136 -15.88 -10.46 -0.66
N LEU A 137 -16.20 -10.37 -1.96
CA LEU A 137 -17.58 -10.51 -2.45
C LEU A 137 -18.18 -11.89 -2.10
N ARG A 138 -17.39 -12.96 -2.19
CA ARG A 138 -17.85 -14.33 -1.87
C ARG A 138 -17.95 -14.59 -0.37
N ALA A 139 -17.16 -13.89 0.44
CA ALA A 139 -17.11 -14.08 1.89
C ALA A 139 -18.18 -13.29 2.65
N ALA A 140 -18.85 -12.33 2.00
CA ALA A 140 -19.95 -11.59 2.62
C ALA A 140 -21.10 -12.54 2.99
N PRO A 141 -21.55 -12.58 4.25
CA PRO A 141 -22.69 -13.39 4.65
C PRO A 141 -23.93 -12.85 3.93
N SER A 142 -24.57 -13.65 3.08
CA SER A 142 -25.71 -13.24 2.24
C SER A 142 -26.83 -12.57 3.05
N PRO A 143 -27.07 -11.25 2.95
CA PRO A 143 -28.40 -10.71 3.16
C PRO A 143 -29.17 -10.94 1.86
N GLN A 144 -30.49 -11.18 1.95
CA GLN A 144 -31.36 -11.38 0.79
C GLN A 144 -31.01 -10.43 -0.37
N ALA A 145 -30.62 -11.01 -1.50
CA ALA A 145 -30.01 -10.33 -2.62
C ALA A 145 -30.98 -9.32 -3.27
N SER A 146 -30.84 -8.05 -2.93
CA SER A 146 -30.99 -6.99 -3.92
C SER A 146 -29.69 -6.94 -4.71
N GLU A 147 -29.74 -7.37 -5.98
CA GLU A 147 -28.60 -7.25 -6.89
C GLU A 147 -28.07 -5.81 -6.86
N PRO A 148 -26.76 -5.59 -6.65
CA PRO A 148 -26.21 -4.25 -6.71
C PRO A 148 -26.43 -3.68 -8.11
N PRO A 149 -26.81 -2.40 -8.26
CA PRO A 149 -26.93 -1.77 -9.56
C PRO A 149 -25.60 -1.94 -10.32
N VAL A 150 -25.67 -2.47 -11.53
CA VAL A 150 -24.52 -2.52 -12.44
C VAL A 150 -24.40 -1.13 -13.07
N TRP A 151 -23.45 -0.33 -12.60
CA TRP A 151 -23.14 0.96 -13.22
C TRP A 151 -22.36 0.70 -14.52
N PRO A 152 -22.82 1.20 -15.69
CA PRO A 152 -22.02 1.17 -16.90
C PRO A 152 -20.69 1.90 -16.65
N GLY A 153 -19.57 1.17 -16.70
CA GLY A 153 -18.24 1.70 -16.37
C GLY A 153 -17.71 1.32 -14.99
N ALA A 154 -18.41 0.47 -14.22
CA ALA A 154 -17.83 -0.17 -13.04
C ALA A 154 -16.59 -0.98 -13.46
N PHE A 155 -15.40 -0.45 -13.16
CA PHE A 155 -14.14 -1.13 -13.41
C PHE A 155 -14.07 -2.37 -12.51
N GLY A 156 -14.49 -3.51 -13.05
CA GLY A 156 -14.04 -4.83 -12.60
C GLY A 156 -12.55 -4.93 -12.87
N GLY A 157 -11.77 -4.33 -11.97
CA GLY A 157 -10.32 -4.22 -12.07
C GLY A 157 -9.64 -5.55 -11.79
N GLY A 158 -9.83 -6.53 -12.67
CA GLY A 158 -8.89 -7.64 -12.76
C GLY A 158 -7.48 -7.05 -12.89
N THR A 159 -6.58 -7.45 -12.00
CA THR A 159 -5.22 -6.90 -11.98
C THR A 159 -4.54 -7.19 -13.32
N SER A 160 -4.23 -6.17 -14.13
CA SER A 160 -3.69 -6.39 -15.47
C SER A 160 -2.26 -6.93 -15.40
N ARG A 161 -1.97 -8.01 -16.13
CA ARG A 161 -0.60 -8.56 -16.25
C ARG A 161 0.40 -7.50 -16.72
N ARG A 162 -0.04 -6.51 -17.50
CA ARG A 162 0.81 -5.39 -17.96
C ARG A 162 1.20 -4.47 -16.81
N GLN A 163 0.26 -4.12 -15.93
CA GLN A 163 0.51 -3.25 -14.79
C GLN A 163 1.44 -3.94 -13.78
N LEU A 164 1.19 -5.22 -13.46
CA LEU A 164 2.06 -6.00 -12.58
C LEU A 164 3.48 -6.12 -13.11
N ARG A 165 3.65 -6.35 -14.42
CA ARG A 165 4.97 -6.36 -15.05
C ARG A 165 5.68 -5.01 -14.91
N ALA A 166 4.98 -3.90 -15.10
CA ALA A 166 5.56 -2.57 -14.92
C ALA A 166 6.07 -2.33 -13.49
N LEU A 167 5.30 -2.72 -12.48
CA LEU A 167 5.73 -2.64 -11.08
C LEU A 167 6.93 -3.54 -10.79
N ALA A 168 6.92 -4.77 -11.31
CA ALA A 168 8.03 -5.70 -11.16
C ALA A 168 9.34 -5.20 -11.80
N THR A 169 9.26 -4.56 -12.97
CA THR A 169 10.43 -3.96 -13.65
C THR A 169 11.10 -2.88 -12.80
N GLU A 170 10.33 -2.16 -11.98
CA GLU A 170 10.83 -1.12 -11.07
C GLU A 170 11.19 -1.66 -9.67
N GLY A 171 11.09 -2.98 -9.48
CA GLY A 171 11.38 -3.65 -8.22
C GLY A 171 10.39 -3.31 -7.09
N ILE A 172 9.15 -2.97 -7.44
CA ILE A 172 8.09 -2.63 -6.49
C ILE A 172 7.38 -3.93 -6.06
N PRO A 173 7.50 -4.37 -4.80
CA PRO A 173 6.80 -5.55 -4.32
C PRO A 173 5.30 -5.34 -4.32
N VAL A 174 4.59 -6.40 -4.70
CA VAL A 174 3.12 -6.48 -4.67
C VAL A 174 2.73 -7.67 -3.82
N PHE A 175 1.95 -7.43 -2.78
CA PHE A 175 1.33 -8.45 -1.94
C PHE A 175 -0.15 -8.54 -2.25
N MET A 176 -0.73 -9.71 -2.04
CA MET A 176 -2.14 -9.99 -2.28
C MET A 176 -2.75 -10.54 -0.99
N ALA A 177 -3.84 -9.95 -0.52
CA ALA A 177 -4.55 -10.38 0.69
C ALA A 177 -6.01 -10.71 0.38
N GLY A 178 -6.49 -11.84 0.90
CA GLY A 178 -7.90 -12.20 0.94
C GLY A 178 -8.51 -12.01 2.34
N PRO A 179 -9.78 -12.39 2.55
CA PRO A 179 -10.47 -12.29 3.84
C PRO A 179 -9.81 -13.12 4.95
N GLU A 180 -9.04 -14.15 4.61
CA GLU A 180 -8.19 -14.94 5.50
C GLU A 180 -7.03 -14.16 6.15
N GLY A 181 -6.78 -12.92 5.73
CA GLY A 181 -6.00 -11.93 6.46
C GLY A 181 -4.48 -11.99 6.30
N VAL A 182 -3.91 -13.07 5.76
CA VAL A 182 -2.44 -13.18 5.55
C VAL A 182 -2.07 -12.74 4.12
N PRO A 183 -1.29 -11.65 3.96
CA PRO A 183 -0.83 -11.23 2.64
C PRO A 183 0.23 -12.18 2.07
N GLU A 184 0.08 -12.56 0.81
CA GLU A 184 1.01 -13.40 0.06
C GLU A 184 1.73 -12.57 -1.01
N PRO A 185 3.02 -12.77 -1.27
CA PRO A 185 3.73 -12.04 -2.32
C PRO A 185 3.27 -12.47 -3.72
N LEU A 186 2.81 -11.51 -4.53
CA LEU A 186 2.52 -11.68 -5.96
C LEU A 186 3.71 -11.26 -6.82
N VAL A 187 4.40 -10.20 -6.41
CA VAL A 187 5.70 -9.78 -6.93
C VAL A 187 6.63 -9.67 -5.73
N PRO A 188 7.63 -10.55 -5.59
CA PRO A 188 8.53 -10.51 -4.44
C PRO A 188 9.36 -9.22 -4.46
N ALA A 189 9.77 -8.75 -3.28
CA ALA A 189 10.73 -7.67 -3.19
C ALA A 189 11.99 -8.06 -3.94
N ALA A 190 12.53 -7.15 -4.76
CA ALA A 190 13.82 -7.36 -5.38
C ALA A 190 14.84 -7.63 -4.26
N THR A 191 15.52 -8.78 -4.33
CA THR A 191 16.62 -9.08 -3.41
C THR A 191 17.64 -7.95 -3.55
N PRO A 192 18.09 -7.30 -2.47
CA PRO A 192 19.13 -6.29 -2.58
C PRO A 192 20.33 -6.97 -3.22
N SER A 193 20.67 -6.56 -4.45
CA SER A 193 21.87 -7.05 -5.13
C SER A 193 23.04 -6.80 -4.19
N SER A 194 23.72 -7.84 -3.74
CA SER A 194 25.00 -7.71 -3.08
C SER A 194 25.94 -7.05 -4.09
N ARG A 195 26.06 -5.73 -4.05
CA ARG A 195 27.22 -5.05 -4.62
C ARG A 195 28.39 -5.50 -3.76
N SER A 196 29.07 -6.55 -4.20
CA SER A 196 30.43 -6.84 -3.74
C SER A 196 31.24 -5.57 -3.95
N PRO A 197 31.84 -4.97 -2.90
CA PRO A 197 32.90 -4.02 -3.13
C PRO A 197 34.02 -4.81 -3.84
N GLY A 198 34.37 -4.40 -5.06
CA GLY A 198 35.58 -4.89 -5.71
C GLY A 198 36.74 -4.65 -4.75
N ILE A 199 37.27 -5.72 -4.18
CA ILE A 199 38.51 -5.68 -3.41
C ILE A 199 39.60 -5.41 -4.46
N THR A 200 40.00 -4.15 -4.59
CA THR A 200 41.29 -3.80 -5.19
C THR A 200 42.37 -4.43 -4.32
N GLU A 201 43.04 -5.42 -4.88
CA GLU A 201 44.19 -6.12 -4.33
C GLU A 201 45.30 -5.10 -3.99
N PRO A 202 45.83 -5.06 -2.74
CA PRO A 202 46.94 -4.17 -2.44
C PRO A 202 48.22 -4.70 -3.09
N ALA A 203 48.92 -3.82 -3.79
CA ALA A 203 50.20 -4.09 -4.44
C ALA A 203 51.21 -4.71 -3.45
N ARG A 204 51.75 -5.87 -3.82
CA ARG A 204 52.84 -6.54 -3.11
C ARG A 204 54.09 -5.64 -3.11
N TRP A 205 54.54 -5.29 -1.91
CA TRP A 205 55.84 -4.66 -1.69
C TRP A 205 56.95 -5.69 -1.93
N GLN A 206 57.95 -5.35 -2.76
CA GLN A 206 59.19 -6.12 -2.92
C GLN A 206 60.36 -5.27 -2.42
N PRO A 207 61.21 -5.78 -1.50
CA PRO A 207 62.41 -5.09 -1.07
C PRO A 207 63.55 -5.24 -2.10
N SER A 208 64.37 -4.19 -2.22
CA SER A 208 65.76 -4.26 -2.68
C SER A 208 66.59 -3.34 -1.80
#